data_AF-A0A0A3ZDM6-F1
#
_entry.id   AF-A0A0A3ZDM6-F1
#
_cell.length_a   1.000
_cell.length_b   1.000
_cell.length_c   1.000
_cell.angle_alpha   90.00
_cell.angle_beta   90.00
_cell.angle_gamma   90.00
#
_symmetry.space_group_name_H-M   'P 1'
#
loop_
_entity.id
_entity.type
_entity.pdbx_description
1 polymer ?
#
loop_
_entity_poly.entity_id
_entity_poly.type
_entity_poly.pdbx_seq_one_letter_code
_entity_poly.pdbx_strand_id
1 'polypeptide(L)' 'MLFVLLYLVCLAVVLLVRPVWDMIEQLSYRIDDVLNATGLAMADGEYDPAGLWVILGVPLIVAAVLFFLIRRFR' A
#
# COMPACT_ATOMS: atom_id res chain seq x y z
N MET A 1 0.66 13.76 -15.66
CA MET A 1 1.91 14.04 -14.91
C MET A 1 1.68 14.24 -13.41
N LEU A 2 0.75 15.10 -12.97
CA LEU A 2 0.48 15.33 -11.54
C LEU A 2 0.21 14.05 -10.72
N PHE A 3 -0.63 13.14 -11.23
CA PHE A 3 -0.91 11.87 -10.55
C PHE A 3 0.35 11.01 -10.34
N VAL A 4 1.19 10.90 -11.37
CA VAL A 4 2.46 10.13 -11.30
C VAL A 4 3.39 10.73 -10.25
N LEU A 5 3.48 12.06 -10.19
CA LEU A 5 4.27 12.75 -9.15
C LEU A 5 3.74 12.45 -7.74
N LEU A 6 2.41 12.53 -7.54
CA LEU A 6 1.79 12.20 -6.26
C LEU A 6 2.09 10.75 -5.86
N TYR A 7 1.97 9.82 -6.80
CA TYR A 7 2.28 8.42 -6.56
C TYR A 7 3.74 8.20 -6.14
N LEU A 8 4.69 8.80 -6.87
CA LEU A 8 6.12 8.70 -6.55
C LEU A 8 6.44 9.30 -5.17
N VAL A 9 5.80 10.41 -4.80
CA VAL A 9 5.97 11.01 -3.47
C VAL A 9 5.41 10.09 -2.39
N CYS A 10 4.18 9.56 -2.56
CA CYS A 10 3.60 8.62 -1.62
C CYS A 10 4.46 7.35 -1.45
N LEU A 11 4.98 6.82 -2.56
CA LEU A 11 5.87 5.66 -2.54
C LEU A 11 7.19 5.97 -1.83
N ALA A 12 7.80 7.13 -2.11
CA ALA A 12 9.01 7.55 -1.43
C ALA A 12 8.80 7.74 0.08
N VAL A 13 7.65 8.28 0.50
CA VAL A 13 7.29 8.37 1.92
C VAL A 13 7.21 6.99 2.56
N VAL A 14 6.56 6.02 1.91
CA VAL A 14 6.49 4.64 2.41
C VAL A 14 7.87 4.02 2.57
N LEU A 15 8.77 4.21 1.60
CA LEU A 15 10.09 3.57 1.61
C LEU A 15 11.12 4.26 2.50
N LEU A 16 11.02 5.58 2.69
CA LEU A 16 12.05 6.37 3.36
C LEU A 16 11.68 6.77 4.79
N VAL A 17 10.38 6.83 5.12
CA VAL A 17 9.91 7.25 6.45
C VAL A 17 9.66 6.00 7.29
N ARG A 18 10.61 5.65 8.17
CA ARG A 18 10.54 4.46 9.04
C ARG A 18 9.18 4.22 9.72
N PRO A 19 8.55 5.20 10.40
CA PRO A 19 7.26 4.93 11.03
C PRO A 19 6.16 4.60 10.03
N VAL A 20 6.24 5.10 8.80
CA VAL A 20 5.28 4.74 7.73
C VAL A 20 5.57 3.34 7.20
N TRP A 21 6.84 2.99 7.02
CA TRP A 21 7.24 1.63 6.68
C TRP A 21 6.69 0.61 7.69
N ASP A 22 6.90 0.86 8.99
CA ASP A 22 6.44 -0.04 10.05
C ASP A 22 4.90 -0.22 10.03
N MET A 23 4.15 0.84 9.67
CA MET A 23 2.70 0.77 9.49
C MET A 23 2.29 -0.05 8.26
N ILE A 24 3.01 0.10 7.15
CA ILE A 24 2.79 -0.68 5.93
C ILE A 24 3.07 -2.16 6.17
N GLU A 25 4.15 -2.47 6.89
CA GLU A 25 4.51 -3.83 7.26
C GLU A 25 3.44 -4.47 8.16
N GLN A 26 2.99 -3.75 9.21
CA GLN A 26 1.90 -4.22 10.06
C GLN A 26 0.59 -4.44 9.29
N LEU A 27 0.29 -3.57 8.32
CA LEU A 27 -0.88 -3.72 7.47
C LEU A 27 -0.76 -4.95 6.57
N SER A 28 0.44 -5.23 6.04
CA SER A 28 0.72 -6.44 5.27
C SER A 28 0.40 -7.70 6.07
N TYR A 29 0.96 -7.82 7.28
CA TYR A 29 0.73 -8.98 8.14
C TYR A 29 -0.76 -9.18 8.45
N ARG A 30 -1.50 -8.10 8.72
CA ARG A 30 -2.95 -8.19 8.97
C ARG A 30 -3.73 -8.65 7.75
N ILE A 31 -3.35 -8.20 6.55
CA ILE A 31 -4.01 -8.60 5.31
C ILE A 31 -3.71 -10.07 5.04
N ASP A 32 -2.48 -10.51 5.24
CA ASP A 32 -2.08 -11.91 5.13
C ASP A 32 -2.85 -12.82 6.10
N ASP A 33 -2.98 -12.42 7.38
CA ASP A 33 -3.77 -13.16 8.36
C ASP A 33 -5.23 -13.33 7.91
N VAL A 34 -5.83 -12.27 7.35
CA VAL A 34 -7.21 -12.32 6.82
C VAL A 34 -7.30 -13.23 5.59
N LEU A 35 -6.33 -13.15 4.67
CA LEU A 35 -6.31 -13.98 3.47
C LEU A 35 -6.12 -15.46 3.79
N ASN A 36 -5.28 -15.76 4.79
CA ASN A 36 -5.08 -17.12 5.30
C ASN A 36 -6.34 -17.64 6.00
N ALA A 37 -6.97 -16.82 6.86
CA ALA A 37 -8.19 -17.21 7.57
C ALA A 37 -9.38 -17.48 6.62
N THR A 38 -9.43 -16.76 5.50
CA THR A 38 -10.48 -16.93 4.47
C THR A 38 -10.16 -18.03 3.46
N GLY A 39 -8.97 -18.64 3.52
CA GLY A 39 -8.50 -19.62 2.54
C GLY A 39 -8.28 -19.04 1.13
N LEU A 40 -8.24 -17.71 1.01
CA LEU A 40 -8.03 -17.00 -0.26
C LEU A 40 -6.55 -16.95 -0.65
N ALA A 41 -5.65 -16.96 0.34
CA ALA A 41 -4.22 -17.14 0.11
C ALA A 41 -3.79 -18.53 0.59
N MET A 42 -3.15 -19.28 -0.31
CA MET A 42 -2.28 -20.41 0.05
C MET A 42 -0.89 -19.85 0.39
N ALA A 43 -0.80 -18.95 1.37
CA ALA A 43 0.51 -18.53 1.87
C ALA A 43 1.04 -19.67 2.74
N ASP A 44 1.66 -20.67 2.10
CA ASP A 44 2.27 -21.85 2.75
C ASP A 44 3.58 -21.48 3.50
N GLY A 45 3.60 -20.31 4.14
CA GLY A 45 4.73 -19.77 4.92
C GLY A 45 5.91 -19.25 4.10
N GLU A 46 5.97 -19.48 2.78
CA GLU A 46 7.19 -19.22 1.98
C GLU A 46 7.09 -17.98 1.06
N TYR A 47 5.87 -17.53 0.74
CA TYR A 47 5.61 -16.29 0.00
C TYR A 47 4.59 -15.46 0.76
N ASP A 48 4.91 -14.20 1.07
CA ASP A 48 3.99 -13.18 1.60
C ASP A 48 3.27 -12.54 0.39
N PRO A 49 2.04 -12.97 0.06
CA PRO A 49 1.32 -12.47 -1.11
C PRO A 49 0.87 -11.01 -0.93
N ALA A 50 0.70 -10.52 0.30
CA ALA A 50 0.24 -9.16 0.55
C ALA A 50 1.36 -8.12 0.45
N GLY A 51 2.61 -8.44 0.80
CA GLY A 51 3.70 -7.47 0.95
C GLY A 51 3.87 -6.54 -0.24
N LEU A 52 4.05 -7.08 -1.45
CA LEU A 52 4.22 -6.27 -2.66
C LEU A 52 2.98 -5.45 -3.00
N TRP A 53 1.79 -6.04 -2.84
CA TRP A 53 0.53 -5.33 -3.09
C TRP A 53 0.33 -4.19 -2.10
N VAL A 54 0.67 -4.37 -0.83
CA VAL A 54 0.50 -3.34 0.20
C VAL A 54 1.52 -2.23 0.02
N ILE A 55 2.79 -2.58 -0.27
CA ILE A 55 3.86 -1.59 -0.52
C ILE A 55 3.57 -0.73 -1.75
N LEU A 56 3.03 -1.31 -2.84
CA LEU A 56 2.79 -0.56 -4.09
C LEU A 56 1.37 -0.01 -4.21
N GLY A 57 0.38 -0.77 -3.73
CA GLY A 57 -1.04 -0.49 -3.85
C GLY A 57 -1.55 0.54 -2.85
N VAL A 58 -1.06 0.54 -1.60
CA VAL A 58 -1.47 1.56 -0.62
C VAL A 58 -1.05 2.97 -1.07
N PRO A 59 0.20 3.24 -1.48
CA PRO A 59 0.57 4.54 -2.04
C PRO A 59 -0.24 4.90 -3.30
N LEU A 60 -0.60 3.90 -4.11
CA LEU A 60 -1.41 4.12 -5.33
C LEU A 60 -2.81 4.61 -4.99
N ILE A 61 -3.46 3.96 -4.02
CA ILE A 61 -4.80 4.34 -3.54
C ILE A 61 -4.74 5.74 -2.93
N VAL A 62 -3.75 6.02 -2.08
CA VAL A 62 -3.57 7.34 -1.46
C VAL A 62 -3.36 8.42 -2.53
N ALA A 63 -2.49 8.16 -3.52
CA ALA A 63 -2.26 9.10 -4.62
C ALA A 63 -3.52 9.34 -5.46
N ALA A 64 -4.35 8.31 -5.68
CA ALA A 64 -5.63 8.45 -6.38
C ALA A 64 -6.62 9.31 -5.61
N VAL A 65 -6.73 9.11 -4.30
CA VAL A 65 -7.58 9.93 -3.41
C VAL A 65 -7.12 11.38 -3.44
N LEU A 66 -5.81 11.63 -3.25
CA LEU A 66 -5.26 12.98 -3.28
C LEU A 66 -5.48 13.66 -4.64
N PHE A 67 -5.23 12.94 -5.73
CA PHE A 67 -5.46 13.46 -7.08
C PHE A 67 -6.93 13.82 -7.32
N PHE A 68 -7.86 12.96 -6.88
CA PHE A 68 -9.28 13.22 -6.99
C PHE A 68 -9.70 14.44 -6.17
N LEU A 69 -9.22 14.55 -4.93
CA LEU A 69 -9.49 15.72 -4.07
C LEU A 69 -8.95 17.01 -4.71
N ILE A 70 -7.70 17.03 -5.15
CA ILE A 70 -7.10 18.21 -5.80
C ILE A 70 -7.91 18.61 -7.04
N ARG A 71 -8.34 17.63 -7.85
CA ARG A 71 -9.16 17.88 -9.04
C ARG A 71 -10.58 18.32 -8.71
N ARG A 72 -11.12 17.95 -7.55
CA ARG A 72 -12.45 18.39 -7.10
C ARG A 72 -12.47 19.87 -6.73
N PHE A 73 -11.36 20.37 -6.16
CA PHE A 73 -11.23 21.75 -5.66
C PHE A 73 -10.61 22.73 -6.67
N ARG A 74 -10.20 22.24 -7.84
CA ARG A 74 -9.62 23.05 -8.92
C ARG A 74 -10.56 23.08 -10.12
#